data_AF-A0A8H4B0D1-F1
#
_entry.id   AF-A0A8H4B0D1-F1
#
_cell.length_a   1.000
_cell.length_b   1.000
_cell.length_c   1.000
_cell.angle_alpha   90.00
_cell.angle_beta   90.00
_cell.angle_gamma   90.00
#
_symmetry.space_group_name_H-M   'P 1'
#
loop_
_entity.id
_entity.type
_entity.pdbx_description
1 polymer ?
#
loop_
_entity_poly.entity_id
_entity_poly.type
_entity_poly.pdbx_seq_one_letter_code
_entity_poly.pdbx_strand_id
1 'polypeptide(L)'
;MTRILDEKENWIGNNGILVQTGDIVDRGPDCLKIYKLFDRLRQEANKVGGQVINLIGNHEIMNLVLSWNYVTPGDINSFGTVQNRVHEFSSEGYIGNLLLTTFQIALIVENDTLFVHGGIDIEWAKKGIENINILGKELVNKTTKMLSRENPIITWNAMNVTKEEASIFLDVNGPLWMRKYAEKDDEYTKKMLDEVLEILKVKRMVIGHTPLSSRIVSRCNGKVYVIDVGISSYYGGNLAALEIVGDQVKEIYPDGMVKYNESGDNDNNENANKIIKDEL
;
A
#
# COMPACT_ATOMS: atom_id res chain seq x y z
N MET A 1 5.24 -2.89 -19.66
CA MET A 1 5.76 -3.19 -18.31
C MET A 1 4.72 -3.63 -17.29
N THR A 2 3.45 -3.69 -17.66
CA THR A 2 2.37 -4.40 -16.93
C THR A 2 1.22 -4.60 -17.92
N ARG A 3 1.17 -3.75 -18.97
CA ARG A 3 0.15 -3.75 -20.03
C ARG A 3 -1.26 -3.51 -19.47
N ILE A 4 -1.33 -2.82 -18.33
CA ILE A 4 -2.61 -2.39 -17.73
C ILE A 4 -2.98 -0.96 -18.13
N LEU A 5 -2.04 -0.18 -18.68
CA LEU A 5 -2.26 1.17 -19.23
C LEU A 5 -1.79 1.26 -20.68
N ASP A 6 -2.49 2.04 -21.50
CA ASP A 6 -2.07 2.42 -22.86
C ASP A 6 -1.08 3.62 -22.85
N GLU A 7 -0.64 4.06 -24.03
CA GLU A 7 0.30 5.20 -24.19
C GLU A 7 -0.27 6.55 -23.73
N LYS A 8 -1.59 6.64 -23.55
CA LYS A 8 -2.31 7.81 -23.03
C LYS A 8 -2.71 7.63 -21.57
N GLU A 9 -2.13 6.63 -20.90
CA GLU A 9 -2.40 6.27 -19.51
C GLU A 9 -3.86 5.86 -19.24
N ASN A 10 -4.61 5.38 -20.24
CA ASN A 10 -5.95 4.83 -20.02
C ASN A 10 -5.88 3.36 -19.62
N TRP A 11 -6.83 2.92 -18.80
CA TRP A 11 -6.96 1.53 -18.39
C TRP A 11 -7.21 0.60 -19.58
N ILE A 12 -6.35 -0.41 -19.72
CA ILE A 12 -6.48 -1.54 -20.65
C ILE A 12 -6.29 -2.90 -19.94
N GLY A 13 -6.27 -2.91 -18.61
CA GLY A 13 -6.10 -4.12 -17.79
C GLY A 13 -7.30 -5.08 -17.77
N ASN A 14 -8.29 -4.89 -18.65
CA ASN A 14 -9.56 -5.65 -18.70
C ASN A 14 -10.20 -5.76 -17.31
N ASN A 15 -10.55 -6.98 -16.90
CA ASN A 15 -11.14 -7.31 -15.60
C ASN A 15 -10.10 -7.53 -14.49
N GLY A 16 -8.84 -7.13 -14.69
CA GLY A 16 -7.78 -7.24 -13.70
C GLY A 16 -7.99 -6.34 -12.48
N ILE A 17 -7.31 -6.68 -11.38
CA ILE A 17 -7.31 -5.92 -10.13
C ILE A 17 -5.92 -5.31 -9.94
N LEU A 18 -5.83 -3.99 -9.91
CA LEU A 18 -4.64 -3.25 -9.51
C LEU A 18 -4.75 -2.87 -8.03
N VAL A 19 -3.79 -3.29 -7.21
CA VAL A 19 -3.68 -2.88 -5.80
C VAL A 19 -2.45 -2.00 -5.62
N GLN A 20 -2.65 -0.78 -5.10
CA GLN A 20 -1.60 0.14 -4.68
C GLN A 20 -1.55 0.14 -3.14
N THR A 21 -0.39 -0.13 -2.56
CA THR A 21 -0.25 -0.45 -1.12
C THR A 21 0.06 0.76 -0.22
N GLY A 22 -0.52 1.94 -0.48
CA GLY A 22 -0.35 3.14 0.38
C GLY A 22 0.93 3.95 0.13
N ASP A 23 1.10 5.05 0.86
CA ASP A 23 2.18 6.04 0.71
C ASP A 23 2.22 6.68 -0.69
N ILE A 24 1.06 7.20 -1.14
CA ILE A 24 0.97 8.01 -2.36
C ILE A 24 1.52 9.43 -2.10
N VAL A 25 1.32 9.94 -0.89
CA VAL A 25 1.71 11.30 -0.48
C VAL A 25 3.12 11.34 0.12
N ASP A 26 3.68 12.55 0.18
CA ASP A 26 5.01 12.92 0.70
C ASP A 26 6.17 12.62 -0.25
N ARG A 27 7.35 13.20 0.06
CA ARG A 27 8.62 13.12 -0.69
C ARG A 27 8.64 13.74 -2.09
N GLY A 28 7.54 13.68 -2.85
CA GLY A 28 7.39 14.26 -4.18
C GLY A 28 6.35 15.39 -4.25
N PRO A 29 6.32 16.18 -5.33
CA PRO A 29 5.39 17.31 -5.48
C PRO A 29 4.10 16.97 -6.25
N ASP A 30 3.93 15.72 -6.70
CA ASP A 30 2.85 15.32 -7.62
C ASP A 30 1.67 14.62 -6.91
N CYS A 31 1.56 14.73 -5.59
CA CYS A 31 0.54 14.09 -4.77
C CYS A 31 -0.87 14.18 -5.38
N LEU A 32 -1.37 15.40 -5.62
CA LEU A 32 -2.71 15.61 -6.17
C LEU A 32 -2.89 14.98 -7.56
N LYS A 33 -1.85 14.97 -8.39
CA LYS A 33 -1.91 14.35 -9.72
C LYS A 33 -2.03 12.84 -9.62
N ILE A 34 -1.29 12.22 -8.70
CA ILE A 34 -1.33 10.77 -8.49
C ILE A 34 -2.71 10.33 -7.96
N TYR A 35 -3.29 11.06 -7.00
CA TYR A 35 -4.67 10.79 -6.55
C TYR A 35 -5.69 10.88 -7.69
N LYS A 36 -5.61 11.92 -8.52
CA LYS A 36 -6.50 12.08 -9.69
C LYS A 36 -6.30 10.98 -10.72
N LEU A 37 -5.07 10.52 -10.93
CA LEU A 37 -4.77 9.39 -11.82
C LEU A 37 -5.46 8.12 -11.31
N PHE A 38 -5.27 7.76 -10.04
CA PHE A 38 -5.90 6.55 -9.48
C PHE A 38 -7.42 6.62 -9.48
N ASP A 39 -8.01 7.77 -9.18
CA ASP A 39 -9.46 7.94 -9.24
C ASP A 39 -10.01 7.77 -10.66
N ARG A 40 -9.34 8.35 -11.66
CA ARG A 40 -9.68 8.14 -13.08
C ARG A 40 -9.56 6.66 -13.46
N LEU A 41 -8.43 6.03 -13.16
CA LEU A 41 -8.19 4.62 -13.49
C LEU A 41 -9.22 3.70 -12.83
N ARG A 42 -9.64 3.99 -11.60
CA ARG A 42 -10.71 3.25 -10.92
C ARG A 42 -12.02 3.31 -11.69
N GLN A 43 -12.40 4.50 -12.16
CA GLN A 43 -13.61 4.66 -12.97
C GLN A 43 -13.50 3.95 -14.32
N GLU A 44 -12.33 3.98 -14.96
CA GLU A 44 -12.10 3.28 -16.23
C GLU A 44 -12.12 1.75 -16.07
N ALA A 45 -11.44 1.22 -15.06
CA ALA A 45 -11.41 -0.21 -14.76
C ALA A 45 -12.80 -0.77 -14.46
N ASN A 46 -13.57 -0.09 -13.61
CA ASN A 46 -14.92 -0.52 -13.24
C ASN A 46 -15.86 -0.67 -14.45
N LYS A 47 -15.68 0.12 -15.52
CA LYS A 47 -16.50 0.03 -16.75
C LYS A 47 -16.31 -1.27 -17.52
N VAL A 48 -15.17 -1.93 -17.35
CA VAL A 48 -14.83 -3.18 -18.04
C VAL A 48 -14.70 -4.38 -17.07
N GLY A 49 -15.22 -4.21 -15.84
CA GLY A 49 -15.21 -5.24 -14.80
C GLY A 49 -13.87 -5.41 -14.07
N GLY A 50 -12.91 -4.50 -14.28
CA GLY A 50 -11.66 -4.45 -13.52
C GLY A 50 -11.80 -3.61 -12.26
N GLN A 51 -10.75 -3.56 -11.45
CA GLN A 51 -10.72 -2.80 -10.21
C GLN A 51 -9.37 -2.10 -10.00
N VAL A 52 -9.42 -0.89 -9.43
CA VAL A 52 -8.25 -0.19 -8.92
C VAL A 52 -8.48 0.12 -7.46
N ILE A 53 -7.65 -0.46 -6.61
CA ILE A 53 -7.78 -0.43 -5.17
C ILE A 53 -6.55 0.25 -4.60
N ASN A 54 -6.78 1.24 -3.73
CA ASN A 54 -5.72 1.92 -3.02
C ASN A 54 -5.84 1.63 -1.53
N LEU A 55 -4.72 1.29 -0.91
CA LEU A 55 -4.62 1.13 0.52
C LEU A 55 -4.13 2.43 1.17
N ILE A 56 -4.44 2.60 2.44
CA ILE A 56 -3.89 3.66 3.28
C ILE A 56 -2.53 3.21 3.78
N GLY A 57 -1.51 4.04 3.56
CA GLY A 57 -0.20 3.93 4.19
C GLY A 57 -0.08 4.83 5.42
N ASN A 58 1.08 4.79 6.07
CA ASN A 58 1.31 5.65 7.22
C ASN A 58 1.37 7.13 6.80
N HIS A 59 1.85 7.45 5.61
CA HIS A 59 1.98 8.83 5.15
C HIS A 59 0.62 9.49 4.91
N GLU A 60 -0.40 8.74 4.47
CA GLU A 60 -1.78 9.25 4.41
C GLU A 60 -2.27 9.70 5.78
N ILE A 61 -2.14 8.87 6.82
CA ILE A 61 -2.58 9.23 8.17
C ILE A 61 -1.72 10.36 8.75
N MET A 62 -0.40 10.35 8.54
CA MET A 62 0.49 11.45 8.95
C MET A 62 -0.01 12.80 8.43
N ASN A 63 -0.47 12.85 7.17
CA ASN A 63 -1.02 14.05 6.58
C ASN A 63 -2.37 14.45 7.20
N LEU A 64 -3.24 13.49 7.53
CA LEU A 64 -4.50 13.73 8.23
C LEU A 64 -4.32 14.24 9.67
N VAL A 65 -3.16 14.01 10.28
CA VAL A 65 -2.79 14.53 11.61
C VAL A 65 -1.71 15.61 11.56
N LEU A 66 -1.53 16.26 10.40
CA LEU A 66 -0.59 17.38 10.20
C LEU A 66 0.87 17.09 10.63
N SER A 67 1.27 15.82 10.63
CA SER A 67 2.64 15.39 10.88
C SER A 67 3.43 15.45 9.57
N TRP A 68 3.90 16.65 9.23
CA TRP A 68 4.44 16.97 7.90
C TRP A 68 5.96 16.84 7.78
N ASN A 69 6.58 15.95 8.56
CA ASN A 69 8.03 15.76 8.57
C ASN A 69 8.62 15.35 7.19
N TYR A 70 7.78 14.86 6.27
CA TYR A 70 8.18 14.38 4.94
C TYR A 70 7.51 15.14 3.78
N VAL A 71 6.68 16.14 4.10
CA VAL A 71 6.04 17.00 3.10
C VAL A 71 7.08 17.98 2.57
N THR A 72 7.26 18.01 1.25
CA THR A 72 8.21 18.94 0.63
C THR A 72 7.58 20.31 0.39
N PRO A 73 8.37 21.40 0.33
CA PRO A 73 7.86 22.69 -0.11
C PRO A 73 7.22 22.65 -1.51
N GLY A 74 7.75 21.79 -2.41
CA GLY A 74 7.18 21.58 -3.74
C GLY A 74 5.78 21.00 -3.69
N ASP A 75 5.52 20.06 -2.78
CA ASP A 75 4.18 19.52 -2.55
C ASP A 75 3.23 20.61 -2.06
N ILE A 76 3.61 21.39 -1.03
CA ILE A 76 2.79 22.52 -0.53
C ILE A 76 2.48 23.52 -1.66
N ASN A 77 3.50 23.88 -2.46
CA ASN A 77 3.33 24.81 -3.57
C ASN A 77 2.37 24.27 -4.65
N SER A 78 2.27 22.95 -4.82
CA SER A 78 1.33 22.34 -5.77
C SER A 78 -0.15 22.59 -5.39
N PHE A 79 -0.42 22.86 -4.11
CA PHE A 79 -1.73 23.27 -3.59
C PHE A 79 -1.89 24.81 -3.50
N GLY A 80 -0.83 25.56 -3.81
CA GLY A 80 -0.77 27.02 -3.74
C GLY A 80 -0.54 27.57 -2.32
N THR A 81 -1.25 27.06 -1.31
CA THR A 81 -1.07 27.44 0.09
C THR A 81 -1.17 26.25 1.03
N VAL A 82 -0.64 26.42 2.25
CA VAL A 82 -0.80 25.45 3.35
C VAL A 82 -2.27 25.19 3.65
N GLN A 83 -3.09 26.25 3.69
CA GLN A 83 -4.52 26.17 3.98
C GLN A 83 -5.26 25.36 2.92
N ASN A 84 -4.95 25.58 1.64
CA ASN A 84 -5.55 24.80 0.55
C ASN A 84 -5.17 23.32 0.66
N ARG A 85 -3.91 23.00 1.00
CA ARG A 85 -3.48 21.61 1.22
C ARG A 85 -4.23 20.95 2.38
N VAL A 86 -4.36 21.65 3.51
CA VAL A 86 -5.16 21.15 4.66
C VAL A 86 -6.60 20.90 4.23
N HIS A 87 -7.20 21.84 3.49
CA HIS A 87 -8.55 21.71 2.97
C HIS A 87 -8.69 20.50 2.04
N GLU A 88 -7.76 20.26 1.11
CA GLU A 88 -7.79 19.09 0.21
C GLU A 88 -7.81 17.74 0.95
N PHE A 89 -7.10 17.65 2.09
CA PHE A 89 -7.09 16.46 2.95
C PHE A 89 -8.25 16.41 3.96
N SER A 90 -9.04 17.47 4.07
CA SER A 90 -10.22 17.52 4.95
C SER A 90 -11.40 16.73 4.38
N SER A 91 -12.46 16.54 5.18
CA SER A 91 -13.68 15.88 4.71
C SER A 91 -14.44 16.67 3.63
N GLU A 92 -14.07 17.93 3.39
CA GLU A 92 -14.63 18.78 2.34
C GLU A 92 -13.75 18.80 1.08
N GLY A 93 -12.49 18.39 1.20
CA GLY A 93 -11.52 18.35 0.10
C GLY A 93 -11.62 17.09 -0.76
N TYR A 94 -10.99 17.12 -1.93
CA TYR A 94 -11.05 16.01 -2.87
C TYR A 94 -10.30 14.78 -2.34
N ILE A 95 -9.08 14.96 -1.82
CA ILE A 95 -8.25 13.85 -1.31
C ILE A 95 -8.89 13.24 -0.06
N GLY A 96 -9.34 14.05 0.89
CA GLY A 96 -9.98 13.53 2.11
C GLY A 96 -11.26 12.74 1.83
N ASN A 97 -12.07 13.17 0.86
CA ASN A 97 -13.23 12.39 0.41
C ASN A 97 -12.84 11.06 -0.22
N LEU A 98 -11.79 11.03 -1.06
CA LEU A 98 -11.28 9.78 -1.63
C LEU A 98 -10.81 8.81 -0.54
N LEU A 99 -10.02 9.28 0.42
CA LEU A 99 -9.53 8.46 1.54
C LEU A 99 -10.69 7.86 2.35
N LEU A 100 -11.74 8.65 2.61
CA LEU A 100 -12.89 8.23 3.39
C LEU A 100 -13.80 7.21 2.67
N THR A 101 -13.93 7.34 1.35
CA THR A 101 -14.95 6.60 0.58
C THR A 101 -14.41 5.45 -0.25
N THR A 102 -13.11 5.46 -0.57
CA THR A 102 -12.52 4.51 -1.53
C THR A 102 -11.30 3.76 -1.02
N PHE A 103 -10.54 4.30 -0.07
CA PHE A 103 -9.35 3.65 0.45
C PHE A 103 -9.70 2.71 1.62
N GLN A 104 -8.85 1.72 1.85
CA GLN A 104 -8.97 0.77 2.96
C GLN A 104 -7.61 0.50 3.60
N ILE A 105 -7.57 -0.06 4.81
CA ILE A 105 -6.30 -0.35 5.51
C ILE A 105 -5.64 -1.61 4.95
N ALA A 106 -6.44 -2.66 4.75
CA ALA A 106 -5.99 -3.96 4.26
C ALA A 106 -7.08 -4.62 3.41
N LEU A 107 -6.68 -5.51 2.51
CA LEU A 107 -7.59 -6.22 1.62
C LEU A 107 -7.16 -7.67 1.41
N ILE A 108 -8.11 -8.60 1.40
CA ILE A 108 -7.90 -9.94 0.88
C ILE A 108 -8.54 -10.02 -0.52
N VAL A 109 -7.74 -10.38 -1.52
CA VAL A 109 -8.19 -10.59 -2.90
C VAL A 109 -8.35 -12.09 -3.14
N GLU A 110 -9.48 -12.47 -3.75
CA GLU A 110 -9.79 -13.85 -4.17
C GLU A 110 -9.67 -14.92 -3.07
N ASN A 111 -9.85 -14.54 -1.79
CA ASN A 111 -9.62 -15.41 -0.62
C ASN A 111 -8.22 -16.05 -0.60
N ASP A 112 -7.23 -15.37 -1.18
CA ASP A 112 -5.92 -15.95 -1.44
C ASP A 112 -4.79 -15.04 -0.96
N THR A 113 -4.80 -13.77 -1.37
CA THR A 113 -3.67 -12.86 -1.10
C THR A 113 -4.12 -11.68 -0.25
N LEU A 114 -3.44 -11.48 0.87
CA LEU A 114 -3.59 -10.30 1.71
C LEU A 114 -2.66 -9.18 1.22
N PHE A 115 -3.21 -7.98 1.05
CA PHE A 115 -2.48 -6.75 0.79
C PHE A 115 -2.63 -5.80 1.98
N VAL A 116 -1.53 -5.24 2.45
CA VAL A 116 -1.47 -4.28 3.56
C VAL A 116 -0.23 -3.41 3.41
N HIS A 117 -0.22 -2.20 3.96
CA HIS A 117 0.91 -1.29 3.78
C HIS A 117 2.21 -1.80 4.46
N GLY A 118 2.20 -2.04 5.77
CA GLY A 118 3.37 -2.53 6.52
C GLY A 118 3.37 -4.04 6.78
N GLY A 119 2.27 -4.55 7.33
CA GLY A 119 2.11 -5.98 7.63
C GLY A 119 1.09 -6.24 8.74
N ILE A 120 0.69 -7.50 8.93
CA ILE A 120 -0.26 -7.91 9.98
C ILE A 120 0.40 -8.92 10.90
N ASP A 121 0.41 -8.66 12.20
CA ASP A 121 0.80 -9.62 13.23
C ASP A 121 -0.39 -10.48 13.70
N ILE A 122 -0.14 -11.41 14.63
CA ILE A 122 -1.16 -12.34 15.13
C ILE A 122 -2.32 -11.62 15.83
N GLU A 123 -2.05 -10.57 16.60
CA GLU A 123 -3.10 -9.87 17.35
C GLU A 123 -3.99 -9.05 16.42
N TRP A 124 -3.41 -8.44 15.38
CA TRP A 124 -4.17 -7.81 14.31
C TRP A 124 -4.91 -8.83 13.44
N ALA A 125 -4.32 -9.98 13.12
CA ALA A 125 -4.98 -11.04 12.37
C ALA A 125 -6.26 -11.53 13.09
N LYS A 126 -6.20 -11.72 14.42
CA LYS A 126 -7.35 -12.11 15.25
C LYS A 126 -8.49 -11.09 15.24
N LYS A 127 -8.21 -9.80 15.01
CA LYS A 127 -9.26 -8.78 14.84
C LYS A 127 -10.06 -8.98 13.54
N GLY A 128 -9.43 -9.57 12.52
CA GLY A 128 -10.01 -9.74 11.20
C GLY A 128 -9.94 -8.47 10.34
N ILE A 129 -9.75 -8.66 9.03
CA ILE A 129 -9.55 -7.55 8.07
C ILE A 129 -10.74 -6.57 8.04
N GLU A 130 -11.96 -7.07 8.19
CA GLU A 130 -13.16 -6.22 8.24
C GLU A 130 -13.11 -5.23 9.41
N ASN A 131 -12.80 -5.71 10.62
CA ASN A 131 -12.72 -4.83 11.79
C ASN A 131 -11.54 -3.85 11.69
N ILE A 132 -10.41 -4.27 11.11
CA ILE A 132 -9.28 -3.38 10.82
C ILE A 132 -9.72 -2.23 9.90
N ASN A 133 -10.47 -2.54 8.85
CA ASN A 133 -10.98 -1.53 7.93
C ASN A 133 -12.04 -0.62 8.58
N ILE A 134 -12.88 -1.14 9.48
CA ILE A 134 -13.83 -0.33 10.26
C ILE A 134 -13.07 0.68 11.14
N LEU A 135 -12.07 0.21 11.90
CA LEU A 135 -11.25 1.07 12.75
C LEU A 135 -10.51 2.14 11.94
N GLY A 136 -9.92 1.75 10.81
CA GLY A 136 -9.25 2.69 9.90
C GLY A 136 -10.20 3.73 9.32
N LYS A 137 -11.40 3.32 8.91
CA LYS A 137 -12.42 4.22 8.39
C LYS A 137 -12.87 5.24 9.43
N GLU A 138 -13.08 4.82 10.68
CA GLU A 138 -13.43 5.75 11.76
C GLU A 138 -12.28 6.71 12.07
N LEU A 139 -11.03 6.25 12.08
CA LEU A 139 -9.86 7.11 12.23
C LEU A 139 -9.80 8.18 11.12
N VAL A 140 -9.93 7.77 9.86
CA VAL A 140 -9.92 8.68 8.69
C VAL A 140 -11.09 9.66 8.75
N ASN A 141 -12.29 9.18 9.04
CA ASN A 141 -13.50 10.01 9.18
C ASN A 141 -13.32 11.11 10.24
N LYS A 142 -12.77 10.77 11.41
CA LYS A 142 -12.60 11.74 12.51
C LYS A 142 -11.48 12.74 12.23
N THR A 143 -10.37 12.27 11.67
CA THR A 143 -9.22 13.13 11.34
C THR A 143 -9.55 14.08 10.19
N THR A 144 -10.12 13.60 9.10
CA THR A 144 -10.57 14.45 7.97
C THR A 144 -11.60 15.50 8.41
N LYS A 145 -12.57 15.14 9.26
CA LYS A 145 -13.54 16.11 9.83
C LYS A 145 -12.90 17.15 10.73
N MET A 146 -11.83 16.80 11.45
CA MET A 146 -11.09 17.78 12.26
C MET A 146 -10.42 18.82 11.37
N LEU A 147 -9.85 18.40 10.24
CA LEU A 147 -9.20 19.30 9.29
C LEU A 147 -10.14 20.29 8.61
N SER A 148 -11.45 20.02 8.57
CA SER A 148 -12.46 20.95 8.01
C SER A 148 -12.76 22.14 8.94
N ARG A 149 -12.21 22.15 10.16
CA ARG A 149 -12.41 23.25 11.12
C ARG A 149 -11.44 24.40 10.83
N GLU A 150 -11.88 25.63 11.10
CA GLU A 150 -11.06 26.85 10.93
C GLU A 150 -9.74 26.78 11.74
N ASN A 151 -9.80 26.25 12.97
CA ASN A 151 -8.65 26.07 13.86
C ASN A 151 -8.61 24.61 14.34
N PRO A 152 -8.03 23.68 13.56
CA PRO A 152 -8.03 22.26 13.90
C PRO A 152 -7.11 21.98 15.09
N ILE A 153 -7.60 21.22 16.08
CA ILE A 153 -6.82 20.79 17.24
C ILE A 153 -6.47 19.32 17.06
N ILE A 154 -5.21 19.06 16.69
CA ILE A 154 -4.76 17.70 16.37
C ILE A 154 -4.31 16.97 17.63
N THR A 155 -5.29 16.47 18.39
CA THR A 155 -5.07 15.51 19.46
C THR A 155 -6.14 14.43 19.38
N TRP A 156 -5.81 13.20 19.77
CA TRP A 156 -6.75 12.07 19.75
C TRP A 156 -8.03 12.38 20.52
N ASN A 157 -7.89 13.04 21.68
CA ASN A 157 -9.02 13.47 22.51
C ASN A 157 -9.90 14.52 21.81
N ALA A 158 -9.31 15.56 21.23
CA ALA A 158 -10.08 16.60 20.53
C ALA A 158 -10.80 16.07 19.29
N MET A 159 -10.24 15.04 18.64
CA MET A 159 -10.84 14.35 17.49
C MET A 159 -11.83 13.26 17.88
N ASN A 160 -12.01 12.99 19.18
CA ASN A 160 -12.82 11.88 19.70
C ASN A 160 -12.40 10.50 19.12
N VAL A 161 -11.10 10.31 18.91
CA VAL A 161 -10.51 9.06 18.42
C VAL A 161 -10.25 8.15 19.62
N THR A 162 -10.75 6.92 19.56
CA THR A 162 -10.55 5.92 20.62
C THR A 162 -9.12 5.38 20.60
N LYS A 163 -8.69 4.72 21.67
CA LYS A 163 -7.36 4.06 21.70
C LYS A 163 -7.21 2.98 20.62
N GLU A 164 -8.30 2.28 20.31
CA GLU A 164 -8.30 1.20 19.32
C GLU A 164 -8.29 1.74 17.87
N GLU A 165 -9.01 2.84 17.61
CA GLU A 165 -8.89 3.54 16.32
C GLU A 165 -7.48 4.12 16.14
N ALA A 166 -6.95 4.77 17.17
CA ALA A 166 -5.61 5.34 17.14
C ALA A 166 -4.52 4.26 16.95
N SER A 167 -4.73 3.02 17.41
CA SER A 167 -3.72 1.97 17.27
C SER A 167 -3.47 1.55 15.82
N ILE A 168 -4.40 1.82 14.89
CA ILE A 168 -4.14 1.66 13.44
C ILE A 168 -2.88 2.44 13.01
N PHE A 169 -2.65 3.61 13.61
CA PHE A 169 -1.53 4.48 13.30
C PHE A 169 -0.42 4.47 14.35
N LEU A 170 -0.73 4.26 15.64
CA LEU A 170 0.26 4.37 16.71
C LEU A 170 1.01 3.06 17.00
N ASP A 171 0.44 1.92 16.63
CA ASP A 171 1.09 0.64 16.85
C ASP A 171 2.20 0.43 15.81
N VAL A 172 3.44 0.37 16.29
CA VAL A 172 4.63 0.12 15.45
C VAL A 172 4.66 -1.30 14.87
N ASN A 173 3.90 -2.23 15.45
CA ASN A 173 3.67 -3.57 14.89
C ASN A 173 2.31 -3.66 14.15
N GLY A 174 1.62 -2.53 14.01
CA GLY A 174 0.33 -2.45 13.36
C GLY A 174 0.39 -2.37 11.83
N PRO A 175 -0.80 -2.34 11.18
CA PRO A 175 -0.96 -2.45 9.73
C PRO A 175 -0.14 -1.45 8.91
N LEU A 176 0.10 -0.26 9.46
CA LEU A 176 0.73 0.85 8.74
C LEU A 176 2.24 0.99 8.99
N TRP A 177 2.81 0.33 9.99
CA TRP A 177 4.21 0.58 10.40
C TRP A 177 5.06 -0.67 10.55
N MET A 178 4.45 -1.85 10.59
CA MET A 178 5.21 -3.07 10.83
C MET A 178 6.25 -3.31 9.74
N ARG A 179 7.51 -3.52 10.14
CA ARG A 179 8.63 -3.82 9.22
C ARG A 179 9.15 -5.25 9.34
N LYS A 180 8.65 -6.02 10.31
CA LYS A 180 9.22 -7.32 10.69
C LYS A 180 9.33 -8.29 9.50
N TYR A 181 8.25 -8.45 8.72
CA TYR A 181 8.26 -9.33 7.55
C TYR A 181 9.14 -8.80 6.41
N ALA A 182 9.38 -7.50 6.35
CA ALA A 182 10.30 -6.94 5.36
C ALA A 182 11.77 -7.12 5.79
N GLU A 183 12.09 -6.99 7.09
CA GLU A 183 13.47 -6.94 7.57
C GLU A 183 14.02 -8.30 8.03
N LYS A 184 13.15 -9.25 8.35
CA LYS A 184 13.52 -10.55 8.95
C LYS A 184 13.02 -11.71 8.11
N ASP A 185 13.80 -12.79 8.10
CA ASP A 185 13.47 -14.07 7.46
C ASP A 185 13.92 -15.25 8.35
N ASP A 186 13.88 -15.04 9.66
CA ASP A 186 14.20 -16.06 10.67
C ASP A 186 13.00 -16.96 10.99
N GLU A 187 13.26 -18.09 11.64
CA GLU A 187 12.25 -19.10 11.96
C GLU A 187 11.09 -18.55 12.81
N TYR A 188 11.38 -17.59 13.70
CA TYR A 188 10.36 -16.93 14.51
C TYR A 188 9.40 -16.11 13.63
N THR A 189 9.94 -15.35 12.69
CA THR A 189 9.18 -14.55 11.75
C THR A 189 8.36 -15.42 10.80
N LYS A 190 8.93 -16.53 10.32
CA LYS A 190 8.23 -17.52 9.47
C LYS A 190 7.04 -18.14 10.21
N LYS A 191 7.23 -18.60 11.44
CA LYS A 191 6.16 -19.17 12.26
C LYS A 191 5.04 -18.16 12.55
N MET A 192 5.39 -16.92 12.85
CA MET A 192 4.42 -15.85 13.04
C MET A 192 3.60 -15.59 11.77
N LEU A 193 4.27 -15.51 10.62
CA LEU A 193 3.59 -15.32 9.34
C LEU A 193 2.65 -16.50 9.04
N ASP A 194 3.10 -17.74 9.27
CA ASP A 194 2.28 -18.93 9.05
C ASP A 194 0.99 -18.92 9.87
N GLU A 195 1.08 -18.54 11.15
CA GLU A 195 -0.09 -18.41 12.02
C GLU A 195 -1.04 -17.29 11.54
N VAL A 196 -0.50 -16.15 11.09
CA VAL A 196 -1.31 -15.06 10.53
C VAL A 196 -2.06 -15.49 9.27
N LEU A 197 -1.37 -16.16 8.35
CA LEU A 197 -1.95 -16.66 7.11
C LEU A 197 -3.02 -17.73 7.37
N GLU A 198 -2.82 -18.58 8.38
CA GLU A 198 -3.81 -19.58 8.82
C GLU A 198 -5.06 -18.92 9.43
N ILE A 199 -4.89 -17.95 10.34
CA ILE A 199 -6.01 -17.20 10.96
C ILE A 199 -6.88 -16.54 9.88
N LEU A 200 -6.22 -15.89 8.92
CA LEU A 200 -6.89 -15.14 7.85
C LEU A 200 -7.29 -16.00 6.65
N LYS A 201 -6.89 -17.28 6.63
CA LYS A 201 -7.17 -18.26 5.58
C LYS A 201 -6.71 -17.79 4.19
N VAL A 202 -5.49 -17.25 4.12
CA VAL A 202 -4.84 -16.77 2.89
C VAL A 202 -3.52 -17.50 2.67
N LYS A 203 -3.02 -17.50 1.44
CA LYS A 203 -1.76 -18.18 1.08
C LYS A 203 -0.54 -17.30 1.26
N ARG A 204 -0.70 -15.99 1.07
CA ARG A 204 0.43 -15.05 1.00
C ARG A 204 0.04 -13.62 1.40
N MET A 205 1.05 -12.82 1.72
CA MET A 205 0.95 -11.41 2.06
C MET A 205 1.80 -10.56 1.12
N VAL A 206 1.30 -9.39 0.72
CA VAL A 206 2.02 -8.40 -0.09
C VAL A 206 2.07 -7.08 0.69
N ILE A 207 3.28 -6.54 0.85
CA ILE A 207 3.54 -5.35 1.69
C ILE A 207 4.41 -4.31 0.98
N GLY A 208 4.24 -3.04 1.36
CA GLY A 208 5.07 -1.91 0.95
C GLY A 208 5.94 -1.39 2.11
N HIS A 209 5.92 -0.07 2.33
CA HIS A 209 6.47 0.68 3.49
C HIS A 209 8.00 0.66 3.70
N THR A 210 8.66 -0.43 3.31
CA THR A 210 10.05 -0.71 3.65
C THR A 210 10.87 -0.84 2.37
N PRO A 211 11.40 0.28 1.82
CA PRO A 211 12.20 0.26 0.60
C PRO A 211 13.60 -0.30 0.88
N LEU A 212 13.73 -1.63 0.88
CA LEU A 212 14.97 -2.34 1.22
C LEU A 212 15.92 -2.52 0.03
N SER A 213 15.37 -2.47 -1.18
CA SER A 213 16.05 -2.87 -2.41
C SER A 213 15.45 -2.13 -3.60
N SER A 214 16.19 -2.04 -4.69
CA SER A 214 15.66 -1.59 -5.99
C SER A 214 14.81 -2.66 -6.70
N ARG A 215 14.66 -3.84 -6.08
CA ARG A 215 13.89 -4.99 -6.58
C ARG A 215 12.92 -5.51 -5.53
N ILE A 216 11.86 -6.17 -6.00
CA ILE A 216 10.90 -6.87 -5.14
C ILE A 216 11.67 -7.96 -4.38
N VAL A 217 11.32 -8.13 -3.10
CA VAL A 217 11.95 -9.14 -2.24
C VAL A 217 10.89 -10.13 -1.78
N SER A 218 11.02 -11.38 -2.22
CA SER A 218 10.28 -12.50 -1.67
C SER A 218 10.95 -13.02 -0.40
N ARG A 219 10.17 -13.31 0.65
CA ARG A 219 10.66 -13.85 1.93
C ARG A 219 9.75 -14.95 2.46
N CYS A 220 10.21 -15.63 3.51
CA CYS A 220 9.47 -16.70 4.17
C CYS A 220 8.99 -17.75 3.17
N ASN A 221 9.89 -18.16 2.27
CA ASN A 221 9.64 -19.18 1.24
C ASN A 221 8.46 -18.81 0.31
N GLY A 222 8.38 -17.55 -0.13
CA GLY A 222 7.34 -17.11 -1.07
C GLY A 222 5.99 -16.74 -0.44
N LYS A 223 5.93 -16.70 0.90
CA LYS A 223 4.70 -16.37 1.64
C LYS A 223 4.52 -14.88 1.88
N VAL A 224 5.58 -14.07 1.76
CA VAL A 224 5.48 -12.60 1.78
C VAL A 224 6.31 -11.96 0.69
N TYR A 225 5.75 -10.92 0.05
CA TYR A 225 6.41 -10.14 -0.99
C TYR A 225 6.49 -8.67 -0.56
N VAL A 226 7.70 -8.14 -0.47
CA VAL A 226 7.98 -6.72 -0.22
C VAL A 226 8.10 -6.02 -1.57
N ILE A 227 7.12 -5.20 -1.91
CA ILE A 227 6.99 -4.58 -3.23
C ILE A 227 7.39 -3.11 -3.28
N ASP A 228 7.71 -2.50 -2.14
CA ASP A 228 8.28 -1.15 -2.12
C ASP A 228 9.75 -1.20 -2.57
N VAL A 229 9.98 -0.79 -3.81
CA VAL A 229 11.31 -0.71 -4.42
C VAL A 229 11.88 0.71 -4.40
N GLY A 230 11.23 1.66 -3.73
CA GLY A 230 11.64 3.06 -3.72
C GLY A 230 11.32 3.80 -5.02
N ILE A 231 10.04 3.83 -5.42
CA ILE A 231 9.56 4.54 -6.62
C ILE A 231 9.76 6.06 -6.57
N SER A 232 9.76 6.64 -5.38
CA SER A 232 10.12 8.05 -5.21
C SER A 232 11.58 8.26 -5.61
N SER A 233 11.87 9.36 -6.30
CA SER A 233 13.25 9.76 -6.61
C SER A 233 14.09 9.96 -5.34
N TYR A 234 13.46 10.21 -4.19
CA TYR A 234 14.12 10.23 -2.89
C TYR A 234 14.79 8.89 -2.52
N TYR A 235 14.22 7.77 -2.96
CA TYR A 235 14.69 6.41 -2.67
C TYR A 235 15.36 5.72 -3.88
N GLY A 236 15.51 6.42 -4.99
CA GLY A 236 16.23 5.94 -6.19
C GLY A 236 15.38 5.86 -7.45
N GLY A 237 14.05 6.00 -7.35
CA GLY A 237 13.19 6.03 -8.54
C GLY A 237 13.04 4.68 -9.23
N ASN A 238 13.14 3.58 -8.49
CA ASN A 238 13.05 2.24 -9.08
C ASN A 238 11.59 1.87 -9.34
N LEU A 239 11.34 1.18 -10.45
CA LEU A 239 9.99 0.78 -10.84
C LEU A 239 9.89 -0.75 -10.83
N ALA A 240 8.85 -1.27 -10.21
CA ALA A 240 8.51 -2.68 -10.24
C ALA A 240 7.01 -2.87 -10.08
N ALA A 241 6.50 -4.02 -10.53
CA ALA A 241 5.15 -4.48 -10.24
C ALA A 241 5.15 -5.98 -9.97
N LEU A 242 4.23 -6.43 -9.12
CA LEU A 242 3.99 -7.85 -8.85
C LEU A 242 2.71 -8.27 -9.58
N GLU A 243 2.80 -9.26 -10.47
CA GLU A 243 1.65 -9.90 -11.12
C GLU A 243 1.35 -11.22 -10.42
N ILE A 244 0.08 -11.42 -10.03
CA ILE A 244 -0.40 -12.64 -9.41
C ILE A 244 -1.54 -13.19 -10.28
N VAL A 245 -1.41 -14.44 -10.74
CA VAL A 245 -2.44 -15.16 -11.51
C VAL A 245 -2.59 -16.56 -10.93
N GLY A 246 -3.62 -16.76 -10.12
CA GLY A 246 -3.79 -17.98 -9.32
C GLY A 246 -2.61 -18.18 -8.37
N ASP A 247 -1.87 -19.27 -8.54
CA ASP A 247 -0.67 -19.56 -7.75
C ASP A 247 0.62 -18.97 -8.33
N GLN A 248 0.59 -18.45 -9.57
CA GLN A 248 1.78 -17.89 -10.20
C GLN A 248 2.02 -16.45 -9.76
N VAL A 249 3.24 -16.19 -9.29
CA VAL A 249 3.73 -14.85 -8.95
C VAL A 249 4.88 -14.47 -9.87
N LYS A 250 4.79 -13.30 -10.50
CA LYS A 250 5.83 -12.75 -11.40
C LYS A 250 6.18 -11.33 -11.01
N GLU A 251 7.46 -11.02 -11.10
CA GLU A 251 7.95 -9.65 -10.95
C GLU A 251 8.13 -9.03 -12.33
N ILE A 252 7.73 -7.76 -12.46
CA ILE A 252 7.83 -7.02 -13.70
C ILE A 252 8.64 -5.75 -13.47
N TYR A 253 9.65 -5.53 -14.33
CA TYR A 253 10.60 -4.43 -14.24
C TYR A 253 10.77 -3.69 -15.58
N PRO A 254 11.31 -2.44 -15.53
CA PRO A 254 12.26 -1.82 -16.44
C PRO A 254 12.62 -2.55 -17.75
N ASP A 255 13.28 -3.65 -17.48
CA ASP A 255 14.22 -4.35 -18.31
C ASP A 255 13.75 -5.78 -18.64
N GLY A 256 12.57 -6.18 -18.16
CA GLY A 256 11.98 -7.50 -18.42
C GLY A 256 11.18 -8.08 -17.24
N MET A 257 10.81 -9.36 -17.35
CA MET A 257 10.10 -10.11 -16.30
C MET A 257 11.00 -11.14 -15.61
N VAL A 258 10.78 -11.37 -14.31
CA VAL A 258 11.36 -12.48 -13.55
C VAL A 258 10.23 -13.39 -13.04
N LYS A 259 10.32 -14.70 -13.31
CA LYS A 259 9.34 -15.71 -12.87
C LYS A 259 9.89 -16.52 -11.69
N TYR A 260 9.06 -16.75 -10.68
CA TYR A 260 9.33 -17.76 -9.65
C TYR A 260 8.81 -19.12 -10.14
N ASN A 261 9.68 -20.13 -10.20
CA ASN A 261 9.26 -21.51 -10.50
C ASN A 261 8.94 -22.24 -9.19
N GLU A 262 7.72 -22.76 -9.05
CA GLU A 262 7.41 -23.76 -8.02
C GLU A 262 7.91 -25.14 -8.49
N SER A 263 8.97 -25.64 -7.85
CA SER A 263 9.27 -27.08 -7.78
C SER A 263 10.18 -27.33 -6.58
N GLY A 264 9.73 -28.23 -5.70
CA GLY A 264 10.26 -28.44 -4.34
C GLY A 264 11.68 -28.96 -4.21
N ASP A 265 12.07 -29.08 -2.94
CA ASP A 265 13.24 -29.77 -2.37
C ASP A 265 14.48 -29.86 -3.27
N ASN A 266 15.46 -28.99 -3.01
CA ASN A 266 16.75 -29.41 -2.41
C ASN A 266 17.72 -28.23 -2.26
N ASP A 267 18.57 -28.39 -1.26
CA ASP A 267 19.65 -27.55 -0.75
C ASP A 267 20.48 -26.73 -1.76
N ASN A 268 20.96 -25.58 -1.24
CA ASN A 268 22.19 -24.87 -1.61
C ASN A 268 22.40 -24.54 -3.10
N ASN A 269 22.20 -23.27 -3.48
CA ASN A 269 23.27 -22.50 -4.14
C ASN A 269 22.91 -21.03 -4.34
N GLU A 270 23.89 -20.18 -4.05
CA GLU A 270 23.98 -18.81 -4.53
C GLU A 270 23.83 -18.75 -6.06
N ASN A 271 23.08 -17.77 -6.54
CA ASN A 271 23.02 -17.28 -7.92
C ASN A 271 22.52 -18.24 -9.02
N ALA A 272 21.25 -18.06 -9.42
CA ALA A 272 20.85 -18.21 -10.82
C ALA A 272 19.61 -17.36 -11.18
N ASN A 273 19.77 -16.04 -11.22
CA ASN A 273 18.77 -15.17 -11.86
C ASN A 273 18.95 -15.22 -13.38
N LYS A 274 17.95 -15.75 -14.10
CA LYS A 274 17.93 -15.73 -15.57
C LYS A 274 16.86 -14.74 -16.05
N ILE A 275 17.29 -13.60 -16.59
CA ILE A 275 16.43 -12.63 -17.27
C ILE A 275 15.97 -13.28 -18.58
N ILE A 276 14.66 -13.46 -18.76
CA ILE A 276 14.08 -13.84 -20.05
C ILE A 276 13.80 -12.54 -20.79
N LYS A 277 14.55 -12.28 -21.86
CA LYS A 277 14.22 -11.26 -22.85
C LYS A 277 13.18 -11.87 -23.78
N ASP A 278 11.95 -11.38 -23.74
CA ASP A 278 10.95 -11.73 -24.75
C ASP A 278 11.33 -11.04 -26.07
N GLU A 279 11.53 -11.85 -27.11
CA GLU A 279 11.60 -11.40 -28.50
C GLU A 279 10.17 -11.25 -29.05
N LEU A 280 9.91 -10.06 -29.62
CA LEU A 280 8.75 -9.59 -30.41
C LEU A 280 7.46 -9.19 -29.67
#